data_AF-G8UP24-F1
#
_entry.id   AF-G8UP24-F1
#
_cell.length_a   1.000
_cell.length_b   1.000
_cell.length_c   1.000
_cell.angle_alpha   90.00
_cell.angle_beta   90.00
_cell.angle_gamma   90.00
#
_symmetry.space_group_name_H-M   'P 1'
#
loop_
_entity.id
_entity.type
_entity.pdbx_description
1 polymer ?
#
loop_
_entity_poly.entity_id
_entity_poly.type
_entity_poly.pdbx_seq_one_letter_code
_entity_poly.pdbx_strand_id
1 'polypeptide(L)'
;MKKTNVFLTVILFVLLVACEGNKQSNEDLIIVDVSRSYPKKELVLQDFMSVEYIPLETTDEFVTQGLVQDVGKEYLLLKNKNSDGNIFVFDRKTGKGLRKINRQGQGPEEYTRINEIVLDESNGEIFVKSQGNKIVVYDLYGTFIRYLDLDRDVSSVFDYDKYNLICYDMSDYHSKGKDRGGSYHMIISKQNGSITREIFIPFKTINTPVVIHGEGFVANYSYQIRLSNGRWILD
;
A
#
# COMPACT_ATOMS: atom_id res chain seq x y z
N MET A 1 -17.78 -71.68 -13.88
CA MET A 1 -16.94 -71.20 -12.77
C MET A 1 -15.51 -70.76 -13.18
N LYS A 2 -14.91 -71.23 -14.28
CA LYS A 2 -13.55 -70.80 -14.70
C LYS A 2 -13.45 -69.38 -15.33
N LYS A 3 -14.51 -68.89 -16.00
CA LYS A 3 -14.50 -67.56 -16.67
C LYS A 3 -14.57 -66.37 -15.69
N THR A 4 -15.24 -66.54 -14.56
CA THR A 4 -15.38 -65.49 -13.52
C THR A 4 -14.04 -65.20 -12.83
N ASN A 5 -13.20 -66.23 -12.61
CA ASN A 5 -11.87 -66.05 -12.03
C ASN A 5 -10.91 -65.32 -12.98
N VAL A 6 -10.98 -65.58 -14.29
CA VAL A 6 -10.18 -64.84 -15.28
C VAL A 6 -10.56 -63.36 -15.31
N PHE A 7 -11.86 -63.05 -15.23
CA PHE A 7 -12.34 -61.67 -15.20
C PHE A 7 -11.87 -60.91 -13.95
N LEU A 8 -11.91 -61.57 -12.78
CA LEU A 8 -11.39 -60.99 -11.53
C LEU A 8 -9.87 -60.75 -11.57
N THR A 9 -9.13 -61.65 -12.24
CA THR A 9 -7.66 -61.56 -12.34
C THR A 9 -7.24 -60.42 -13.28
N VAL A 10 -8.00 -60.18 -14.36
CA VAL A 10 -7.77 -59.05 -15.28
C VAL A 10 -8.06 -57.70 -14.60
N ILE A 11 -9.13 -57.60 -13.82
CA ILE A 11 -9.44 -56.38 -13.05
C ILE A 11 -8.35 -56.08 -12.01
N LEU A 12 -7.81 -57.11 -11.35
CA LEU A 12 -6.72 -56.95 -10.39
C LEU A 12 -5.42 -56.47 -11.05
N PHE A 13 -5.15 -56.89 -12.30
CA PHE A 13 -3.98 -56.42 -13.07
C PHE A 13 -4.13 -54.97 -13.56
N VAL A 14 -5.34 -54.54 -13.91
CA VAL A 14 -5.60 -53.14 -14.33
C VAL A 14 -5.45 -52.16 -13.17
N LEU A 15 -5.77 -52.57 -11.94
CA LEU A 15 -5.56 -51.75 -10.74
C LEU A 15 -4.07 -51.56 -10.36
N LEU A 16 -3.20 -52.48 -10.76
CA LEU A 16 -1.75 -52.39 -10.49
C LEU A 16 -1.03 -51.43 -11.45
N VAL A 17 -1.58 -51.17 -12.64
CA VAL A 17 -1.02 -50.22 -13.62
C VAL A 17 -1.50 -48.80 -13.39
N ALA A 18 -2.59 -48.61 -12.62
CA ALA A 18 -3.12 -47.29 -12.27
C ALA A 18 -2.35 -46.58 -11.12
N CYS A 19 -1.34 -47.23 -10.54
CA CYS A 19 -0.40 -46.62 -9.60
C CYS A 19 0.90 -46.19 -10.30
N GLU A 20 0.79 -45.51 -11.44
CA GLU A 20 1.84 -44.56 -11.79
C GLU A 20 1.62 -43.35 -10.88
N GLY A 21 2.32 -43.37 -9.74
CA GLY A 21 2.29 -42.27 -8.79
C GLY A 21 2.48 -40.98 -9.56
N ASN A 22 1.51 -40.08 -9.42
CA ASN A 22 1.54 -38.75 -9.97
C ASN A 22 2.89 -38.15 -9.53
N LYS A 23 3.90 -38.20 -10.41
CA LYS A 23 5.14 -37.47 -10.22
C LYS A 23 4.68 -36.04 -10.37
N GLN A 24 4.28 -35.47 -9.24
CA GLN A 24 4.16 -34.04 -9.05
C GLN A 24 5.42 -33.52 -9.71
N SER A 25 5.24 -32.81 -10.82
CA SER A 25 6.35 -32.19 -11.53
C SER A 25 7.11 -31.45 -10.44
N ASN A 26 8.31 -31.91 -10.13
CA ASN A 26 9.29 -31.06 -9.51
C ASN A 26 9.48 -29.98 -10.56
N GLU A 27 8.65 -28.94 -10.52
CA GLU A 27 9.01 -27.66 -11.07
C GLU A 27 10.35 -27.37 -10.40
N ASP A 28 11.42 -27.38 -11.20
CA ASP A 28 12.80 -27.26 -10.74
C ASP A 28 12.91 -26.01 -9.86
N LEU A 29 12.78 -26.21 -8.53
CA LEU A 29 12.88 -25.12 -7.58
C LEU A 29 14.29 -24.57 -7.67
N ILE A 30 14.39 -23.27 -7.93
CA ILE A 30 15.67 -22.59 -7.94
C ILE A 30 16.18 -22.57 -6.48
N ILE A 31 17.14 -23.43 -6.17
CA ILE A 31 17.81 -23.46 -4.86
C ILE A 31 18.98 -22.48 -4.90
N VAL A 32 18.85 -21.37 -4.16
CA VAL A 32 19.93 -20.40 -3.96
C VAL A 32 20.66 -20.71 -2.66
N ASP A 33 21.89 -21.21 -2.74
CA ASP A 33 22.75 -21.42 -1.58
C ASP A 33 23.36 -20.08 -1.13
N VAL A 34 22.75 -19.45 -0.12
CA VAL A 34 23.16 -18.13 0.41
C VAL A 34 24.51 -18.14 1.12
N SER A 35 25.10 -19.32 1.38
CA SER A 35 26.44 -19.43 1.98
C SER A 35 27.57 -19.28 0.95
N ARG A 36 27.25 -19.37 -0.36
CA ARG A 36 28.21 -19.23 -1.45
C ARG A 36 28.34 -17.78 -1.90
N SER A 37 29.52 -17.46 -2.44
CA SER A 37 29.74 -16.22 -3.19
C SER A 37 29.36 -16.43 -4.64
N TYR A 38 28.48 -15.57 -5.17
CA TYR A 38 28.10 -15.53 -6.58
C TYR A 38 28.75 -14.31 -7.25
N PRO A 39 29.03 -14.35 -8.56
CA PRO A 39 29.49 -13.18 -9.28
C PRO A 39 28.47 -12.05 -9.14
N LYS A 40 28.97 -10.82 -8.91
CA LYS A 40 28.12 -9.63 -8.91
C LYS A 40 27.52 -9.50 -10.31
N LYS A 41 26.19 -9.49 -10.40
CA LYS A 41 25.47 -9.16 -11.61
C LYS A 41 25.08 -7.69 -11.56
N GLU A 42 25.49 -6.94 -12.58
CA GLU A 42 24.95 -5.61 -12.80
C GLU A 42 23.49 -5.75 -13.21
N LEU A 43 22.59 -5.12 -12.46
CA LEU A 43 21.17 -5.11 -12.74
C LEU A 43 20.81 -3.76 -13.32
N VAL A 44 20.55 -3.73 -14.62
CA VAL A 44 20.03 -2.56 -15.32
C VAL A 44 18.51 -2.66 -15.28
N LEU A 45 17.84 -1.68 -14.67
CA LEU A 45 16.37 -1.73 -14.50
C LEU A 45 15.65 -1.87 -15.86
N GLN A 46 16.18 -1.23 -16.89
CA GLN A 46 15.68 -1.25 -18.26
C GLN A 46 15.65 -2.66 -18.87
N ASP A 47 16.44 -3.61 -18.37
CA ASP A 47 16.42 -5.01 -18.84
C ASP A 47 15.13 -5.74 -18.42
N PHE A 48 14.46 -5.26 -17.37
CA PHE A 48 13.31 -5.94 -16.75
C PHE A 48 12.04 -5.08 -16.71
N MET A 49 12.14 -3.76 -16.91
CA MET A 49 10.99 -2.85 -16.90
C MET A 49 11.16 -1.64 -17.80
N SER A 50 10.05 -1.09 -18.29
CA SER A 50 10.02 0.22 -18.94
C SER A 50 10.34 1.31 -17.93
N VAL A 51 11.33 2.14 -18.23
CA VAL A 51 11.75 3.25 -17.37
C VAL A 51 11.50 4.57 -18.11
N GLU A 52 10.87 5.51 -17.43
CA GLU A 52 10.62 6.87 -17.91
C GLU A 52 11.29 7.87 -16.96
N TYR A 53 11.88 8.93 -17.52
CA TYR A 53 12.46 10.03 -16.75
C TYR A 53 11.69 11.31 -17.06
N ILE A 54 11.16 11.95 -16.02
CA ILE A 54 10.39 13.20 -16.13
C ILE A 54 11.19 14.30 -15.43
N PRO A 55 11.84 15.21 -16.18
CA PRO A 55 12.55 16.32 -15.57
C PRO A 55 11.55 17.34 -15.03
N LEU A 56 11.55 17.57 -13.73
CA LEU A 56 10.67 18.55 -13.11
C LEU A 56 11.19 19.97 -13.34
N GLU A 57 10.28 20.89 -13.64
CA GLU A 57 10.58 22.31 -13.77
C GLU A 57 11.25 22.85 -12.50
N THR A 58 12.38 23.52 -12.69
CA THR A 58 13.22 24.03 -11.59
C THR A 58 13.34 25.55 -11.71
N THR A 59 12.25 26.24 -11.44
CA THR A 59 12.19 27.71 -11.30
C THR A 59 12.08 28.09 -9.82
N ASP A 60 12.27 29.36 -9.47
CA ASP A 60 12.12 29.84 -8.09
C ASP A 60 10.74 29.50 -7.49
N GLU A 61 9.71 29.39 -8.34
CA GLU A 61 8.36 29.06 -7.91
C GLU A 61 8.15 27.55 -7.65
N PHE A 62 8.78 26.69 -8.46
CA PHE A 62 8.53 25.24 -8.52
C PHE A 62 9.69 24.38 -8.01
N VAL A 63 10.79 24.98 -7.56
CA VAL A 63 11.88 24.24 -6.93
C VAL A 63 11.34 23.43 -5.74
N THR A 64 11.58 22.14 -5.77
CA THR A 64 11.07 21.17 -4.80
C THR A 64 12.17 20.20 -4.39
N GLN A 65 12.04 19.63 -3.20
CA GLN A 65 12.91 18.55 -2.69
C GLN A 65 12.55 17.18 -3.28
N GLY A 66 11.60 17.13 -4.22
CA GLY A 66 11.32 15.94 -5.03
C GLY A 66 10.61 14.83 -4.27
N LEU A 67 9.93 15.13 -3.14
CA LEU A 67 9.19 14.11 -2.42
C LEU A 67 7.85 13.86 -3.11
N VAL A 68 7.85 12.90 -4.02
CA VAL A 68 6.65 12.40 -4.71
C VAL A 68 5.69 11.82 -3.67
N GLN A 69 4.44 12.26 -3.75
CA GLN A 69 3.33 11.77 -2.93
C GLN A 69 2.41 10.89 -3.75
N ASP A 70 2.10 11.29 -4.99
CA ASP A 70 1.26 10.51 -5.88
C ASP A 70 1.60 10.75 -7.36
N VAL A 71 1.28 9.77 -8.20
CA VAL A 71 1.55 9.74 -9.65
C VAL A 71 0.28 9.36 -10.38
N GLY A 72 -0.41 10.36 -10.91
CA GLY A 72 -1.55 10.18 -11.79
C GLY A 72 -1.14 10.01 -13.26
N LYS A 73 -2.15 9.95 -14.13
CA LYS A 73 -1.99 9.93 -15.60
C LYS A 73 -1.58 11.28 -16.13
N GLU A 74 -2.16 12.36 -15.60
CA GLU A 74 -1.95 13.73 -16.07
C GLU A 74 -1.13 14.56 -15.08
N TYR A 75 -1.16 14.21 -13.80
CA TYR A 75 -0.54 15.01 -12.74
C TYR A 75 0.42 14.22 -11.84
N LEU A 76 1.45 14.91 -11.36
CA LEU A 76 2.31 14.47 -10.26
C LEU A 76 2.04 15.35 -9.05
N LEU A 77 1.84 14.75 -7.87
CA LEU A 77 1.76 15.49 -6.61
C LEU A 77 3.05 15.32 -5.82
N LEU A 78 3.63 16.46 -5.42
CA LEU A 78 4.86 16.50 -4.62
C LEU A 78 4.69 17.41 -3.41
N LYS A 79 5.51 17.18 -2.39
CA LYS A 79 5.70 18.11 -1.28
C LYS A 79 7.19 18.28 -0.95
N ASN A 80 7.49 19.19 -0.05
CA ASN A 80 8.83 19.32 0.52
C ASN A 80 8.93 18.62 1.89
N LYS A 81 10.14 18.20 2.28
CA LYS A 81 10.41 17.58 3.59
C LYS A 81 10.39 18.59 4.72
N ASN A 82 10.68 19.87 4.44
CA ASN A 82 10.74 20.96 5.40
C ASN A 82 9.37 21.43 5.94
N SER A 83 8.27 20.75 5.59
CA SER A 83 6.91 21.05 6.08
C SER A 83 6.48 22.51 5.85
N ASP A 84 6.88 23.09 4.72
CA ASP A 84 6.48 24.44 4.26
C ASP A 84 5.01 24.56 3.85
N GLY A 85 4.27 23.45 3.90
CA GLY A 85 2.85 23.39 3.58
C GLY A 85 2.55 23.37 2.09
N ASN A 86 3.55 23.34 1.22
CA ASN A 86 3.34 23.40 -0.22
C ASN A 86 2.99 22.02 -0.78
N ILE A 87 1.94 21.99 -1.60
CA ILE A 87 1.60 20.90 -2.51
C ILE A 87 1.91 21.39 -3.92
N PHE A 88 2.88 20.75 -4.56
CA PHE A 88 3.23 21.05 -5.95
C PHE A 88 2.51 20.08 -6.87
N VAL A 89 1.95 20.62 -7.95
CA VAL A 89 1.32 19.82 -8.99
C VAL A 89 2.05 20.08 -10.29
N PHE A 90 2.59 19.01 -10.86
CA PHE A 90 3.28 19.04 -12.13
C PHE A 90 2.50 18.28 -13.19
N ASP A 91 2.68 18.67 -14.44
CA ASP A 91 2.26 17.90 -15.60
C ASP A 91 3.07 16.60 -15.67
N ARG A 92 2.39 15.47 -15.69
CA ARG A 92 3.00 14.13 -15.66
C ARG A 92 3.87 13.84 -16.87
N LYS A 93 3.54 14.39 -18.04
CA LYS A 93 4.21 14.09 -19.31
C LYS A 93 5.45 14.96 -19.53
N THR A 94 5.39 16.21 -19.14
CA THR A 94 6.40 17.22 -19.45
C THR A 94 7.23 17.62 -18.23
N GLY A 95 6.73 17.35 -17.02
CA GLY A 95 7.34 17.79 -15.77
C GLY A 95 7.21 19.29 -15.50
N LYS A 96 6.39 20.02 -16.27
CA LYS A 96 6.13 21.45 -16.05
C LYS A 96 5.36 21.70 -14.76
N GLY A 97 5.72 22.75 -14.05
CA GLY A 97 4.99 23.23 -12.88
C GLY A 97 3.65 23.79 -13.31
N LEU A 98 2.55 23.22 -12.80
CA LEU A 98 1.20 23.70 -13.12
C LEU A 98 0.66 24.62 -12.05
N ARG A 99 0.90 24.28 -10.78
CA ARG A 99 0.33 24.98 -9.62
C ARG A 99 1.06 24.61 -8.34
N LYS A 100 1.12 25.57 -7.42
CA LYS A 100 1.59 25.40 -6.04
C LYS A 100 0.48 25.81 -5.10
N ILE A 101 -0.05 24.84 -4.36
CA ILE A 101 -1.16 25.03 -3.42
C ILE A 101 -0.58 25.09 -2.02
N ASN A 102 -0.98 26.11 -1.24
CA ASN A 102 -0.66 26.18 0.17
C ASN A 102 -1.91 26.61 0.95
N ARG A 103 -2.46 25.67 1.73
CA ARG A 103 -3.58 25.87 2.64
C ARG A 103 -3.18 25.53 4.08
N GLN A 104 -1.89 25.71 4.41
CA GLN A 104 -1.41 25.42 5.75
C GLN A 104 -1.87 26.50 6.74
N GLY A 105 -2.55 26.06 7.80
CA GLY A 105 -3.01 26.94 8.87
C GLY A 105 -3.95 26.24 9.84
N GLN A 106 -4.65 27.02 10.65
CA GLN A 106 -5.56 26.52 11.71
C GLN A 106 -7.03 26.81 11.39
N GLY A 107 -7.31 27.37 10.22
CA GLY A 107 -8.64 27.69 9.75
C GLY A 107 -9.49 26.46 9.46
N PRO A 108 -10.80 26.66 9.34
CA PRO A 108 -11.77 25.59 9.14
C PRO A 108 -11.70 24.96 7.75
N GLU A 109 -10.87 25.43 6.82
CA GLU A 109 -10.67 24.89 5.46
C GLU A 109 -9.18 24.54 5.19
N GLU A 110 -8.37 24.55 6.25
CA GLU A 110 -6.92 24.45 6.20
C GLU A 110 -6.44 23.12 6.79
N TYR A 111 -5.24 22.70 6.37
CA TYR A 111 -4.50 21.63 7.02
C TYR A 111 -3.44 22.22 7.95
N THR A 112 -3.23 21.59 9.10
CA THR A 112 -2.19 22.03 10.04
C THR A 112 -0.81 21.50 9.64
N ARG A 113 -0.79 20.33 8.99
CA ARG A 113 0.39 19.65 8.48
C ARG A 113 -0.02 18.69 7.36
N ILE A 114 0.88 18.45 6.40
CA ILE A 114 0.67 17.44 5.35
C ILE A 114 1.37 16.14 5.75
N ASN A 115 0.62 15.17 6.26
CA ASN A 115 1.16 13.83 6.52
C ASN A 115 1.21 13.01 5.22
N GLU A 116 0.09 12.95 4.51
CA GLU A 116 -0.08 12.19 3.26
C GLU A 116 -0.96 13.01 2.30
N ILE A 117 -0.76 12.82 1.00
CA ILE A 117 -1.57 13.41 -0.05
C ILE A 117 -1.96 12.29 -1.00
N VAL A 118 -3.25 12.21 -1.36
CA VAL A 118 -3.77 11.27 -2.36
C VAL A 118 -4.42 12.05 -3.48
N LEU A 119 -4.13 11.66 -4.72
CA LEU A 119 -4.69 12.23 -5.93
C LEU A 119 -5.83 11.34 -6.43
N ASP A 120 -7.01 11.92 -6.64
CA ASP A 120 -8.08 11.32 -7.42
C ASP A 120 -8.32 12.16 -8.67
N GLU A 121 -7.60 11.85 -9.74
CA GLU A 121 -7.76 12.54 -11.02
C GLU A 121 -9.14 12.35 -11.63
N SER A 122 -9.80 11.23 -11.34
CA SER A 122 -11.08 10.88 -11.96
C SER A 122 -12.21 11.78 -11.47
N ASN A 123 -12.15 12.19 -10.19
CA ASN A 123 -13.07 13.14 -9.60
C ASN A 123 -12.48 14.57 -9.50
N GLY A 124 -11.20 14.75 -9.83
CA GLY A 124 -10.54 16.05 -9.77
C GLY A 124 -10.29 16.53 -8.33
N GLU A 125 -9.96 15.61 -7.43
CA GLU A 125 -9.85 15.87 -5.99
C GLU A 125 -8.45 15.54 -5.46
N ILE A 126 -8.04 16.29 -4.43
CA ILE A 126 -6.81 16.08 -3.66
C ILE A 126 -7.22 15.88 -2.20
N PHE A 127 -6.85 14.72 -1.64
CA PHE A 127 -7.10 14.39 -0.25
C PHE A 127 -5.83 14.61 0.56
N VAL A 128 -5.90 15.47 1.56
CA VAL A 128 -4.78 15.80 2.44
C VAL A 128 -5.04 15.23 3.83
N LYS A 129 -4.29 14.19 4.19
CA LYS A 129 -4.27 13.66 5.57
C LYS A 129 -3.48 14.64 6.43
N SER A 130 -4.18 15.32 7.33
CA SER A 130 -3.58 16.23 8.32
C SER A 130 -3.44 15.58 9.69
N GLN A 131 -2.83 16.25 10.65
CA GLN A 131 -2.84 15.76 12.04
C GLN A 131 -4.28 15.61 12.57
N GLY A 132 -4.51 14.55 13.34
CA GLY A 132 -5.83 14.16 13.85
C GLY A 132 -6.62 13.27 12.90
N ASN A 133 -7.89 13.03 13.23
CA ASN A 133 -8.77 12.11 12.53
C ASN A 133 -9.56 12.80 11.40
N LYS A 134 -8.88 13.62 10.60
CA LYS A 134 -9.52 14.31 9.48
C LYS A 134 -8.69 14.25 8.20
N ILE A 135 -9.39 14.13 7.07
CA ILE A 135 -8.83 14.33 5.74
C ILE A 135 -9.50 15.57 5.15
N VAL A 136 -8.71 16.51 4.65
CA VAL A 136 -9.20 17.71 3.98
C VAL A 136 -9.23 17.47 2.48
N VAL A 137 -10.34 17.75 1.83
CA VAL A 137 -10.52 17.51 0.39
C VAL A 137 -10.54 18.85 -0.33
N TYR A 138 -9.66 18.98 -1.31
CA TYR A 138 -9.59 20.13 -2.21
C TYR A 138 -9.88 19.69 -3.65
N ASP A 139 -10.31 20.62 -4.49
CA ASP A 139 -10.21 20.42 -5.92
C ASP A 139 -8.75 20.47 -6.37
N LEU A 140 -8.51 20.16 -7.65
CA LEU A 140 -7.19 20.29 -8.24
C LEU A 140 -6.59 21.70 -8.14
N TYR A 141 -7.38 22.78 -8.00
CA TYR A 141 -6.87 24.15 -7.88
C TYR A 141 -6.59 24.57 -6.43
N GLY A 142 -6.87 23.72 -5.45
CA GLY A 142 -6.69 24.01 -4.02
C GLY A 142 -7.89 24.68 -3.37
N THR A 143 -9.04 24.73 -4.04
CA THR A 143 -10.31 25.19 -3.46
C THR A 143 -10.84 24.10 -2.54
N PHE A 144 -11.24 24.48 -1.33
CA PHE A 144 -11.83 23.55 -0.38
C PHE A 144 -13.15 22.98 -0.90
N ILE A 145 -13.35 21.67 -0.73
CA ILE A 145 -14.60 20.98 -1.05
C ILE A 145 -15.30 20.51 0.22
N ARG A 146 -14.62 19.71 1.05
CA ARG A 146 -15.20 19.07 2.25
C ARG A 146 -14.12 18.50 3.19
N TYR A 147 -14.57 18.04 4.36
CA TYR A 147 -13.80 17.16 5.24
C TYR A 147 -14.35 15.75 5.23
N LEU A 148 -13.46 14.79 5.40
CA LEU A 148 -13.81 13.46 5.88
C LEU A 148 -13.51 13.45 7.38
N ASP A 149 -14.56 13.34 8.18
CA ASP A 149 -14.44 13.14 9.61
C ASP A 149 -14.30 11.64 9.86
N LEU A 150 -13.21 11.24 10.51
CA LEU A 150 -12.86 9.84 10.66
C LEU A 150 -13.10 9.42 12.11
N ASP A 151 -13.78 8.28 12.28
CA ASP A 151 -13.99 7.71 13.60
C ASP A 151 -12.69 7.17 14.23
N ARG A 152 -11.64 7.01 13.42
CA ARG A 152 -10.35 6.41 13.81
C ARG A 152 -9.19 7.24 13.26
N ASP A 153 -8.03 7.14 13.91
CA ASP A 153 -6.79 7.67 13.32
C ASP A 153 -6.32 6.70 12.23
N VAL A 154 -5.94 7.23 11.08
CA VAL A 154 -5.58 6.45 9.91
C VAL A 154 -4.25 6.91 9.32
N SER A 155 -3.57 5.99 8.66
CA SER A 155 -2.38 6.24 7.83
C SER A 155 -2.43 5.39 6.57
N SER A 156 -1.42 5.53 5.71
CA SER A 156 -1.28 4.72 4.49
C SER A 156 -2.56 4.79 3.66
N VAL A 157 -3.00 6.01 3.39
CA VAL A 157 -4.25 6.29 2.69
C VAL A 157 -3.96 6.25 1.20
N PHE A 158 -4.74 5.47 0.46
CA PHE A 158 -4.61 5.34 -0.99
C PHE A 158 -5.97 5.45 -1.67
N ASP A 159 -5.94 5.89 -2.93
CA ASP A 159 -7.10 5.81 -3.80
C ASP A 159 -7.45 4.34 -4.06
N TYR A 160 -8.72 3.96 -3.88
CA TYR A 160 -9.17 2.58 -4.04
C TYR A 160 -10.10 2.42 -5.24
N ASP A 161 -11.19 3.19 -5.27
CA ASP A 161 -12.12 3.23 -6.38
C ASP A 161 -12.78 4.61 -6.50
N LYS A 162 -13.69 4.77 -7.47
CA LYS A 162 -14.38 6.04 -7.72
C LYS A 162 -15.03 6.67 -6.48
N TYR A 163 -15.44 5.87 -5.50
CA TYR A 163 -16.22 6.31 -4.34
C TYR A 163 -15.47 6.17 -3.02
N ASN A 164 -14.35 5.46 -2.98
CA ASN A 164 -13.71 5.07 -1.73
C ASN A 164 -12.19 5.24 -1.73
N LEU A 165 -11.65 5.45 -0.52
CA LEU A 165 -10.23 5.32 -0.20
C LEU A 165 -10.01 4.02 0.58
N ILE A 166 -8.80 3.48 0.52
CA ILE A 166 -8.33 2.43 1.44
C ILE A 166 -7.31 3.03 2.40
N CYS A 167 -7.37 2.64 3.67
CA CYS A 167 -6.46 3.14 4.70
C CYS A 167 -6.13 2.08 5.75
N TYR A 168 -5.05 2.33 6.49
CA TYR A 168 -4.64 1.54 7.65
C TYR A 168 -5.13 2.20 8.95
N ASP A 169 -5.79 1.43 9.81
CA ASP A 169 -6.29 1.83 11.13
C ASP A 169 -5.18 1.79 12.18
N MET A 170 -4.80 2.98 12.65
CA MET A 170 -3.72 3.20 13.62
C MET A 170 -4.17 3.07 15.08
N SER A 171 -5.45 2.85 15.38
CA SER A 171 -5.99 2.88 16.76
C SER A 171 -5.27 1.96 17.75
N ASP A 172 -4.78 0.81 17.31
CA ASP A 172 -4.03 -0.13 18.17
C ASP A 172 -2.53 -0.22 17.83
N TYR A 173 -1.98 0.75 17.08
CA TYR A 173 -0.60 0.70 16.61
C TYR A 173 0.43 0.58 17.76
N HIS A 174 0.11 1.09 18.95
CA HIS A 174 0.95 1.00 20.15
C HIS A 174 0.55 -0.11 21.14
N SER A 175 -0.44 -0.94 20.80
CA SER A 175 -1.04 -1.95 21.71
C SER A 175 -0.40 -3.34 21.57
N LYS A 176 0.94 -3.41 21.58
CA LYS A 176 1.67 -4.69 21.43
C LYS A 176 1.15 -5.76 22.41
N GLY A 177 0.92 -6.97 21.89
CA GLY A 177 0.53 -8.12 22.73
C GLY A 177 -0.93 -8.12 23.17
N LYS A 178 -1.74 -7.12 22.81
CA LYS A 178 -3.20 -7.15 23.00
C LYS A 178 -3.87 -7.88 21.83
N ASP A 179 -5.07 -8.40 22.09
CA ASP A 179 -5.93 -8.92 21.03
C ASP A 179 -6.51 -7.73 20.25
N ARG A 180 -6.56 -7.85 18.92
CA ARG A 180 -7.20 -6.85 18.06
C ARG A 180 -8.62 -7.28 17.75
N GLY A 181 -9.58 -6.44 18.10
CA GLY A 181 -10.99 -6.64 17.73
C GLY A 181 -11.34 -6.14 16.33
N GLY A 182 -10.63 -5.12 15.85
CA GLY A 182 -10.89 -4.44 14.57
C GLY A 182 -9.98 -4.87 13.41
N SER A 183 -10.36 -4.51 12.19
CA SER A 183 -9.55 -4.73 10.99
C SER A 183 -8.35 -3.79 10.92
N TYR A 184 -7.24 -4.22 10.32
CA TYR A 184 -6.07 -3.35 10.09
C TYR A 184 -6.32 -2.41 8.91
N HIS A 185 -6.98 -2.91 7.88
CA HIS A 185 -7.28 -2.16 6.67
C HIS A 185 -8.77 -1.88 6.59
N MET A 186 -9.13 -0.69 6.15
CA MET A 186 -10.50 -0.23 6.02
C MET A 186 -10.68 0.48 4.68
N ILE A 187 -11.89 0.39 4.14
CA ILE A 187 -12.35 1.16 3.01
C ILE A 187 -13.29 2.24 3.55
N ILE A 188 -13.02 3.50 3.22
CA ILE A 188 -13.79 4.66 3.67
C ILE A 188 -14.37 5.42 2.48
N SER A 189 -15.56 5.99 2.67
CA SER A 189 -16.26 6.80 1.67
C SER A 189 -15.53 8.11 1.42
N LYS A 190 -15.26 8.42 0.15
CA LYS A 190 -14.76 9.74 -0.27
C LYS A 190 -15.76 10.86 0.00
N GLN A 191 -17.05 10.55 0.20
CA GLN A 191 -18.06 11.58 0.40
C GLN A 191 -18.02 12.17 1.81
N ASN A 192 -17.77 11.36 2.83
CA ASN A 192 -17.89 11.77 4.23
C ASN A 192 -16.92 11.09 5.21
N GLY A 193 -16.12 10.11 4.77
CA GLY A 193 -15.17 9.40 5.62
C GLY A 193 -15.74 8.17 6.34
N SER A 194 -17.03 7.85 6.16
CA SER A 194 -17.61 6.69 6.83
C SER A 194 -17.00 5.38 6.33
N ILE A 195 -16.82 4.41 7.23
CA ILE A 195 -16.31 3.09 6.88
C ILE A 195 -17.36 2.35 6.04
N THR A 196 -17.03 2.05 4.78
CA THR A 196 -17.90 1.28 3.87
C THR A 196 -17.59 -0.22 3.94
N ARG A 197 -16.35 -0.58 4.29
CA ARG A 197 -15.94 -1.97 4.47
C ARG A 197 -14.72 -2.09 5.38
N GLU A 198 -14.71 -3.11 6.22
CA GLU A 198 -13.51 -3.52 6.95
C GLU A 198 -12.85 -4.73 6.26
N ILE A 199 -11.51 -4.72 6.14
CA ILE A 199 -10.72 -5.81 5.57
C ILE A 199 -10.01 -6.54 6.71
N PHE A 200 -10.63 -7.64 7.12
CA PHE A 200 -10.13 -8.44 8.22
C PHE A 200 -9.02 -9.39 7.75
N ILE A 201 -7.85 -9.31 8.39
CA ILE A 201 -6.80 -10.30 8.27
C ILE A 201 -6.74 -11.06 9.60
N PRO A 202 -6.89 -12.41 9.61
CA PRO A 202 -7.11 -13.18 10.83
C PRO A 202 -5.84 -13.33 11.66
N PHE A 203 -5.49 -12.28 12.39
CA PHE A 203 -4.43 -12.29 13.39
C PHE A 203 -5.03 -12.11 14.78
N LYS A 204 -4.74 -13.04 15.69
CA LYS A 204 -5.26 -12.98 17.06
C LYS A 204 -4.59 -11.90 17.90
N THR A 205 -3.28 -11.72 17.76
CA THR A 205 -2.46 -10.86 18.63
C THR A 205 -1.74 -9.81 17.83
N ILE A 206 -1.72 -8.58 18.34
CA ILE A 206 -1.03 -7.44 17.72
C ILE A 206 0.47 -7.60 17.87
N ASN A 207 1.16 -7.75 16.74
CA ASN A 207 2.60 -7.52 16.64
C ASN A 207 2.81 -6.14 16.02
N THR A 208 3.29 -5.19 16.80
CA THR A 208 3.61 -3.84 16.31
C THR A 208 5.11 -3.71 16.02
N PRO A 209 5.49 -2.91 14.99
CA PRO A 209 6.89 -2.52 14.76
C PRO A 209 7.47 -1.67 15.90
N VAL A 210 6.65 -1.27 16.87
CA VAL A 210 7.05 -0.42 17.99
C VAL A 210 7.44 -1.28 19.20
N VAL A 211 8.61 -1.00 19.76
CA VAL A 211 9.06 -1.50 21.06
C VAL A 211 9.15 -0.32 22.00
N ILE A 212 8.44 -0.40 23.13
CA ILE A 212 8.44 0.63 24.18
C ILE A 212 9.30 0.11 25.34
N HIS A 213 10.21 0.93 25.85
CA HIS A 213 11.02 0.63 27.02
C HIS A 213 11.22 1.88 27.88
N GLY A 214 10.59 1.94 29.06
CA GLY A 214 10.53 3.14 29.88
C GLY A 214 9.75 4.26 29.17
N GLU A 215 10.33 5.46 29.11
CA GLU A 215 9.77 6.60 28.37
C GLU A 215 10.14 6.61 26.86
N GLY A 216 11.04 5.71 26.44
CA GLY A 216 11.51 5.64 25.05
C GLY A 216 10.73 4.62 24.20
N PHE A 217 10.67 4.86 22.90
CA PHE A 217 10.21 3.87 21.94
C PHE A 217 11.15 3.77 20.72
N VAL A 218 11.22 2.57 20.14
CA VAL A 218 11.86 2.30 18.85
C VAL A 218 10.77 1.81 17.90
N ALA A 219 10.65 2.43 16.73
CA ALA A 219 9.69 2.03 15.70
C ALA A 219 10.42 1.65 14.41
N ASN A 220 10.00 0.56 13.77
CA ASN A 220 10.41 0.21 12.41
C ASN A 220 9.33 0.65 11.40
N TYR A 221 9.69 1.49 10.44
CA TYR A 221 8.75 2.04 9.45
C TYR A 221 8.71 1.26 8.13
N SER A 222 9.22 0.02 8.11
CA SER A 222 9.16 -0.84 6.93
C SER A 222 7.87 -1.66 6.94
N TYR A 223 7.27 -1.84 5.76
CA TYR A 223 6.19 -2.83 5.52
C TYR A 223 6.59 -4.18 6.13
N GLN A 224 5.81 -4.66 7.10
CA GLN A 224 6.20 -5.84 7.86
C GLN A 224 5.75 -7.09 7.13
N ILE A 225 6.70 -7.96 6.78
CA ILE A 225 6.34 -9.30 6.34
C ILE A 225 5.85 -10.07 7.58
N ARG A 226 4.58 -10.47 7.60
CA ARG A 226 3.97 -11.19 8.72
C ARG A 226 3.55 -12.59 8.32
N LEU A 227 3.70 -13.54 9.24
CA LEU A 227 3.20 -14.90 9.07
C LEU A 227 1.69 -14.92 9.37
N SER A 228 0.87 -15.21 8.36
CA SER A 228 -0.57 -15.43 8.45
C SER A 228 -0.92 -16.81 7.92
N ASN A 229 -1.57 -17.65 8.73
CA ASN A 229 -1.97 -19.01 8.34
C ASN A 229 -0.84 -19.84 7.67
N GLY A 230 0.38 -19.73 8.19
CA GLY A 230 1.55 -20.44 7.65
C GLY A 230 2.13 -19.86 6.35
N ARG A 231 1.66 -18.69 5.89
CA ARG A 231 2.21 -17.97 4.73
C ARG A 231 2.73 -16.60 5.15
N TRP A 232 3.86 -16.20 4.58
CA TRP A 232 4.37 -14.84 4.75
C TRP A 232 3.60 -13.90 3.82
N ILE A 233 2.96 -12.89 4.40
CA ILE A 233 2.21 -11.85 3.69
C ILE A 233 2.96 -10.54 3.89
N LEU A 234 3.10 -9.77 2.80
CA LEU A 234 3.57 -8.40 2.86
C LEU A 234 2.38 -7.53 3.32
N ASP A 235 2.51 -6.94 4.51
CA ASP A 235 1.57 -5.98 5.10
C ASP A 235 2.02 -4.57 4.73
#